data_AF-N1QI55-F1
#
_entry.id   AF-N1QI55-F1
#
_cell.length_a   1.000
_cell.length_b   1.000
_cell.length_c   1.000
_cell.angle_alpha   90.00
_cell.angle_beta   90.00
_cell.angle_gamma   90.00
#
_symmetry.space_group_name_H-M   'P 1'
#
loop_
_entity.id
_entity.type
_entity.pdbx_description
1 polymer ?
#
loop_
_entity_poly.entity_id
_entity_poly.type
_entity_poly.pdbx_seq_one_letter_code
_entity_poly.pdbx_strand_id
1 'polypeptide(L)'
;MESNQPIDDTLPPWARNSAMLIGQEAHDLGLELNSPDPIYSTFSVFPTRTPSDSAYDFRDHYTVPSFHVPPAYTVNNVPEMASRMPAFSDETLFCIFYQMPRDIMQELAASQLNQRDWRWHKVLRKWLQKDTREANAGAAPSLIDHTNGAPIGQDPIRLNDRSERGIYIFFEEKDWRRERREFTLDYDSLYAVPLVAPAGAYHAGGRAGNLSIMNGGPVGGPSAEQNAMTSPS
;
A
#
# COMPACT_ATOMS: atom_id res chain seq x y z
N MET A 1 -5.78 21.73 -15.87
CA MET A 1 -5.32 23.08 -15.45
C MET A 1 -3.97 22.86 -14.79
N GLU A 2 -2.91 23.04 -15.58
CA GLU A 2 -1.63 23.47 -15.04
C GLU A 2 -1.87 24.72 -14.20
N SER A 3 -1.42 24.68 -12.95
CA SER A 3 -1.55 25.73 -11.95
C SER A 3 -0.65 26.95 -12.19
N ASN A 4 -0.19 27.21 -13.42
CA ASN A 4 0.81 28.25 -13.70
C ASN A 4 0.69 28.89 -15.10
N GLN A 5 -0.51 29.04 -15.65
CA GLN A 5 -0.68 29.97 -16.78
C GLN A 5 -0.78 31.41 -16.23
N PRO A 6 0.03 32.35 -16.71
CA PRO A 6 0.02 33.72 -16.22
C PRO A 6 -1.36 34.35 -16.46
N ILE A 7 -1.99 34.84 -15.40
CA ILE A 7 -3.24 35.58 -15.47
C ILE A 7 -2.93 36.92 -16.14
N ASP A 8 -3.40 37.12 -17.36
CA ASP A 8 -3.27 38.40 -18.06
C ASP A 8 -4.20 39.44 -17.43
N ASP A 9 -3.64 40.28 -16.56
CA ASP A 9 -4.35 41.32 -15.82
C ASP A 9 -4.91 42.44 -16.71
N THR A 10 -4.49 42.52 -17.97
CA THR A 10 -4.99 43.53 -18.93
C THR A 10 -6.37 43.19 -19.47
N LEU A 11 -6.83 41.95 -19.30
CA LEU A 11 -8.14 41.50 -19.73
C LEU A 11 -9.22 41.78 -18.67
N PRO A 12 -10.45 42.16 -19.10
CA PRO A 12 -11.57 42.37 -18.19
C PRO A 12 -11.89 41.07 -17.43
N PRO A 13 -12.44 41.14 -16.19
CA PRO A 13 -12.59 39.98 -15.31
C PRO A 13 -13.32 38.77 -15.92
N TRP A 14 -14.25 39.00 -16.86
CA TRP A 14 -14.95 37.94 -17.59
C TRP A 14 -14.08 37.21 -18.62
N ALA A 15 -13.04 37.85 -19.15
CA ALA A 15 -12.12 37.32 -20.15
C ALA A 15 -10.85 36.67 -19.54
N ARG A 16 -10.68 36.78 -18.21
CA ARG A 16 -9.56 36.15 -17.48
C ARG A 16 -9.72 34.63 -17.35
N ASN A 17 -10.95 34.13 -17.51
CA ASN A 17 -11.21 32.71 -17.69
C ASN A 17 -10.95 32.34 -19.15
N SER A 18 -9.70 31.98 -19.47
CA SER A 18 -9.30 31.54 -20.81
C SER A 18 -10.18 30.40 -21.35
N ALA A 19 -10.72 29.55 -20.48
CA ALA A 19 -11.70 28.50 -20.83
C ALA A 19 -13.00 29.04 -21.46
N MET A 20 -13.46 30.22 -21.05
CA MET A 20 -14.67 30.86 -21.62
C MET A 20 -14.35 31.62 -22.92
N LEU A 21 -13.11 32.07 -23.09
CA LEU A 21 -12.68 32.88 -24.23
C LEU A 21 -12.20 32.02 -25.42
N ILE A 22 -11.50 30.92 -25.13
CA ILE A 22 -10.88 30.02 -26.11
C ILE A 22 -11.71 28.73 -26.28
N GLY A 23 -12.61 28.45 -25.35
CA GLY A 23 -13.33 27.19 -25.26
C GLY A 23 -12.57 26.16 -24.42
N GLN A 24 -13.30 25.14 -23.97
CA GLN A 24 -12.75 23.98 -23.27
C GLN A 24 -13.09 22.72 -24.05
N GLU A 25 -12.12 21.84 -24.26
CA GLU A 25 -12.36 20.57 -24.92
C GLU A 25 -13.13 19.63 -23.98
N ALA A 26 -14.15 18.94 -24.52
CA ALA A 26 -14.93 17.97 -23.75
C ALA A 26 -14.08 16.79 -23.27
N HIS A 27 -13.02 16.44 -24.01
CA HIS A 27 -12.07 15.39 -23.63
C HIS A 27 -11.28 15.75 -22.36
N ASP A 28 -10.93 17.03 -22.17
CA ASP A 28 -10.31 17.53 -20.93
C ASP A 28 -11.23 17.43 -19.70
N LEU A 29 -12.53 17.28 -19.94
CA LEU A 29 -13.54 17.03 -18.91
C LEU A 29 -13.82 15.53 -18.70
N GLY A 30 -13.07 14.66 -19.38
CA GLY A 30 -13.28 13.21 -19.33
C GLY A 30 -14.53 12.75 -20.09
N LEU A 31 -15.06 13.57 -21.01
CA LEU A 31 -16.24 13.23 -21.81
C LEU A 31 -15.81 12.65 -23.16
N GLU A 32 -15.94 11.35 -23.32
CA GLU A 32 -15.69 10.66 -24.59
C GLU A 32 -16.93 10.71 -25.49
N LEU A 33 -17.05 11.77 -26.30
CA LEU A 33 -18.19 11.95 -27.22
C LEU A 33 -18.14 11.07 -28.48
N ASN A 34 -17.01 10.39 -28.71
CA ASN A 34 -16.80 9.50 -29.85
C ASN A 34 -17.27 8.07 -29.57
N SER A 35 -17.60 7.74 -28.32
CA SER A 35 -18.11 6.42 -27.95
C SER A 35 -19.57 6.28 -28.41
N PRO A 36 -19.96 5.14 -29.01
CA PRO A 36 -21.37 4.84 -29.29
C PRO A 36 -22.18 4.53 -28.01
N ASP A 37 -21.52 4.37 -26.86
CA ASP A 37 -22.14 4.05 -25.59
C ASP A 37 -22.68 5.31 -24.86
N PRO A 38 -23.76 5.18 -24.08
CA PRO A 38 -24.33 6.31 -23.36
C PRO A 38 -23.40 6.83 -22.24
N ILE A 39 -23.04 8.12 -22.36
CA ILE A 39 -22.12 8.82 -21.44
C ILE A 39 -22.64 9.01 -20.01
N TYR A 40 -23.95 8.88 -19.76
CA TYR A 40 -24.53 9.13 -18.42
C TYR A 40 -24.07 8.12 -17.36
N SER A 41 -23.60 6.94 -17.79
CA SER A 41 -23.15 5.87 -16.90
C SER A 41 -21.79 6.18 -16.24
N THR A 42 -20.94 6.94 -16.93
CA THR A 42 -19.58 7.33 -16.53
C THR A 42 -19.44 8.84 -16.29
N PHE A 43 -20.55 9.59 -16.35
CA PHE A 43 -20.56 11.04 -16.19
C PHE A 43 -20.31 11.45 -14.74
N SER A 44 -19.24 12.23 -14.52
CA SER A 44 -18.93 12.85 -13.23
C SER A 44 -18.98 14.38 -13.35
N VAL A 45 -19.68 15.04 -12.40
CA VAL A 45 -19.81 16.52 -12.36
C VAL A 45 -18.52 17.18 -11.87
N PHE A 46 -17.67 16.42 -11.18
CA PHE A 46 -16.39 16.86 -10.64
C PHE A 46 -15.34 15.79 -10.99
N PRO A 47 -14.63 15.89 -12.14
CA PRO A 47 -13.46 15.05 -12.35
C PRO A 47 -12.51 15.32 -11.17
N THR A 48 -12.20 14.29 -10.38
CA THR A 48 -11.39 14.51 -9.17
C THR A 48 -10.03 15.03 -9.63
N ARG A 49 -9.77 16.27 -9.25
CA ARG A 49 -8.59 17.01 -9.69
C ARG A 49 -7.35 16.68 -8.89
N THR A 50 -7.55 15.89 -7.84
CA THR A 50 -6.51 15.26 -7.05
C THR A 50 -6.46 13.81 -7.51
N PRO A 51 -5.75 13.49 -8.61
CA PRO A 51 -5.40 12.10 -8.82
C PRO A 51 -4.69 11.66 -7.54
N SER A 52 -5.24 10.67 -6.85
CA SER A 52 -4.44 9.83 -6.00
C SER A 52 -3.21 9.47 -6.82
N ASP A 53 -2.02 9.61 -6.25
CA ASP A 53 -0.76 9.21 -6.89
C ASP A 53 -0.74 7.70 -7.23
N SER A 54 -1.80 6.98 -6.85
CA SER A 54 -2.10 5.62 -7.29
C SER A 54 -3.08 5.62 -8.47
N ALA A 55 -2.61 5.15 -9.63
CA ALA A 55 -3.45 4.81 -10.78
C ALA A 55 -4.52 3.74 -10.48
N TYR A 56 -4.50 3.13 -9.29
CA TYR A 56 -5.46 2.12 -8.82
C TYR A 56 -6.48 2.64 -7.82
N ASP A 57 -6.47 3.93 -7.51
CA ASP A 57 -7.56 4.53 -6.75
C ASP A 57 -8.77 4.71 -7.68
N PHE A 58 -9.57 3.65 -7.77
CA PHE A 58 -10.78 3.62 -8.60
C PHE A 58 -11.81 4.70 -8.22
N ARG A 59 -11.67 5.31 -7.03
CA ARG A 59 -12.52 6.40 -6.56
C ARG A 59 -12.30 7.69 -7.35
N ASP A 60 -11.13 7.84 -7.97
CA ASP A 60 -10.74 9.07 -8.66
C ASP A 60 -11.05 9.06 -10.16
N HIS A 61 -11.17 7.90 -10.80
CA HIS A 61 -11.19 7.84 -12.26
C HIS A 61 -12.51 7.40 -12.90
N TYR A 62 -13.41 6.72 -12.17
CA TYR A 62 -14.62 6.18 -12.79
C TYR A 62 -15.82 6.29 -11.86
N THR A 63 -16.87 7.00 -12.28
CA THR A 63 -18.17 6.85 -11.63
C THR A 63 -18.67 5.44 -11.89
N VAL A 64 -18.82 4.65 -10.83
CA VAL A 64 -19.32 3.30 -10.93
C VAL A 64 -20.79 3.36 -11.37
N PRO A 65 -21.16 2.81 -12.54
CA PRO A 65 -22.54 2.79 -12.99
C PRO A 65 -23.43 2.05 -11.99
N SER A 66 -24.73 2.35 -11.95
CA SER A 66 -25.66 1.58 -11.11
C SER A 66 -25.70 0.12 -11.57
N PHE A 67 -25.45 -0.82 -10.66
CA PHE A 67 -25.56 -2.26 -10.91
C PHE A 67 -26.41 -2.93 -9.83
N HIS A 68 -27.15 -3.98 -10.20
CA HIS A 68 -27.91 -4.79 -9.25
C HIS A 68 -27.17 -6.11 -8.99
N VAL A 69 -26.81 -6.35 -7.74
CA VAL A 69 -26.16 -7.60 -7.31
C VAL A 69 -27.22 -8.56 -6.79
N PRO A 70 -27.40 -9.74 -7.39
CA PRO A 70 -28.29 -10.76 -6.84
C PRO A 70 -27.89 -11.16 -5.41
N PRO A 71 -28.84 -11.49 -4.52
CA PRO A 71 -28.54 -11.86 -3.14
C PRO A 71 -27.53 -13.01 -2.98
N ALA A 72 -27.47 -13.92 -3.97
CA ALA A 72 -26.54 -15.05 -3.98
C ALA A 72 -25.04 -14.65 -3.98
N TYR A 73 -24.71 -13.41 -4.38
CA TYR A 73 -23.34 -12.90 -4.35
C TYR A 73 -22.98 -12.21 -3.02
N THR A 74 -23.94 -12.03 -2.10
CA THR A 74 -23.69 -11.40 -0.79
C THR A 74 -23.52 -12.49 0.26
N VAL A 75 -22.26 -12.85 0.55
CA VAL A 75 -21.93 -13.84 1.58
C VAL A 75 -21.36 -13.13 2.80
N ASN A 76 -22.10 -13.18 3.92
CA ASN A 76 -21.71 -12.50 5.15
C ASN A 76 -20.91 -13.40 6.11
N ASN A 77 -20.83 -14.70 5.87
CA ASN A 77 -20.15 -15.67 6.73
C ASN A 77 -18.72 -15.94 6.26
N VAL A 78 -17.92 -14.89 6.09
CA VAL A 78 -16.50 -15.01 5.70
C VAL A 78 -15.60 -14.49 6.83
N PRO A 79 -14.49 -15.17 7.14
CA PRO A 79 -13.50 -14.67 8.09
C PRO A 79 -12.91 -13.33 7.64
N GLU A 80 -12.42 -12.54 8.60
CA GLU A 80 -11.70 -11.30 8.31
C GLU A 80 -10.52 -11.53 7.37
N MET A 81 -10.36 -10.64 6.39
CA MET A 81 -9.34 -10.75 5.35
C MET A 81 -7.93 -10.89 5.95
N ALA A 82 -7.63 -10.11 7.00
CA ALA A 82 -6.34 -10.12 7.69
C ALA A 82 -5.94 -11.52 8.21
N SER A 83 -6.90 -12.29 8.71
CA SER A 83 -6.67 -13.66 9.21
C SER A 83 -6.28 -14.65 8.11
N ARG A 84 -6.68 -14.38 6.86
CA ARG A 84 -6.49 -15.26 5.71
C ARG A 84 -5.34 -14.84 4.79
N MET A 85 -4.68 -13.72 5.05
CA MET A 85 -3.62 -13.18 4.18
C MET A 85 -2.48 -14.16 3.87
N PRO A 86 -1.98 -14.99 4.81
CA PRO A 86 -0.92 -15.94 4.50
C PRO A 86 -1.31 -16.97 3.42
N ALA A 87 -2.60 -17.23 3.24
CA ALA A 87 -3.12 -18.16 2.24
C ALA A 87 -3.39 -17.52 0.87
N PHE A 88 -3.28 -16.20 0.73
CA PHE A 88 -3.51 -15.52 -0.55
C PHE A 88 -2.36 -15.73 -1.53
N SER A 89 -2.63 -15.67 -2.83
CA SER A 89 -1.57 -15.66 -3.85
C SER A 89 -0.81 -14.32 -3.81
N ASP A 90 0.39 -14.30 -4.39
CA ASP A 90 1.17 -13.04 -4.50
C ASP A 90 0.38 -11.97 -5.26
N GLU A 91 -0.37 -12.38 -6.28
CA GLU A 91 -1.23 -11.49 -7.08
C GLU A 91 -2.29 -10.79 -6.21
N THR A 92 -2.99 -11.54 -5.36
CA THR A 92 -3.96 -10.95 -4.43
C THR A 92 -3.28 -10.00 -3.44
N LEU A 93 -2.06 -10.31 -3.00
CA LEU A 93 -1.30 -9.41 -2.13
C LEU A 93 -0.89 -8.12 -2.86
N PHE A 94 -0.50 -8.19 -4.14
CA PHE A 94 -0.26 -7.00 -4.96
C PHE A 94 -1.53 -6.18 -5.15
N CYS A 95 -2.65 -6.84 -5.41
CA CYS A 95 -3.97 -6.21 -5.52
C CYS A 95 -4.29 -5.39 -4.26
N ILE A 96 -4.16 -6.01 -3.09
CA ILE A 96 -4.35 -5.35 -1.79
C ILE A 96 -3.39 -4.16 -1.63
N PHE A 97 -2.11 -4.36 -1.95
CA PHE A 97 -1.08 -3.34 -1.78
C PHE A 97 -1.32 -2.08 -2.64
N TYR A 98 -1.74 -2.23 -3.89
CA TYR A 98 -1.94 -1.11 -4.81
C TYR A 98 -3.33 -0.45 -4.68
N GLN A 99 -4.36 -1.21 -4.30
CA GLN A 99 -5.74 -0.70 -4.20
C GLN A 99 -6.08 -0.06 -2.85
N MET A 100 -5.34 -0.38 -1.78
CA MET A 100 -5.61 0.15 -0.43
C MET A 100 -4.46 1.02 0.09
N PRO A 101 -4.12 2.15 -0.58
CA PRO A 101 -3.06 3.02 -0.10
C PRO A 101 -3.44 3.67 1.24
N ARG A 102 -2.47 3.73 2.16
CA ARG A 102 -2.64 4.29 3.53
C ARG A 102 -3.61 3.49 4.42
N ASP A 103 -3.75 2.20 4.14
CA ASP A 103 -4.53 1.26 4.95
C ASP A 103 -3.60 0.26 5.67
N ILE A 104 -4.03 -0.27 6.81
CA ILE A 104 -3.32 -1.34 7.53
C ILE A 104 -3.19 -2.60 6.65
N MET A 105 -4.16 -2.83 5.76
CA MET A 105 -4.15 -3.96 4.83
C MET A 105 -2.96 -3.89 3.86
N GLN A 106 -2.52 -2.69 3.46
CA GLN A 106 -1.34 -2.51 2.62
C GLN A 106 -0.05 -2.91 3.37
N GLU A 107 0.08 -2.55 4.64
CA GLU A 107 1.23 -2.94 5.46
C GLU A 107 1.28 -4.46 5.69
N LEU A 108 0.13 -5.07 5.99
CA LEU A 108 0.05 -6.53 6.14
C LEU A 108 0.39 -7.26 4.85
N ALA A 109 -0.05 -6.75 3.68
CA ALA A 109 0.29 -7.33 2.39
C ALA A 109 1.79 -7.21 2.10
N ALA A 110 2.39 -6.05 2.38
CA ALA A 110 3.83 -5.86 2.26
C ALA A 110 4.63 -6.80 3.17
N SER A 111 4.16 -7.06 4.40
CA SER A 111 4.77 -8.02 5.31
C SER A 111 4.72 -9.46 4.75
N GLN A 112 3.58 -9.88 4.20
CA GLN A 112 3.44 -11.20 3.58
C GLN A 112 4.31 -11.35 2.32
N LEU A 113 4.38 -10.31 1.48
CA LEU A 113 5.27 -10.29 0.31
C LEU A 113 6.74 -10.41 0.74
N ASN A 114 7.15 -9.71 1.80
CA ASN A 114 8.51 -9.83 2.34
C ASN A 114 8.85 -11.25 2.83
N GLN A 115 7.89 -11.95 3.44
CA GLN A 115 8.05 -13.36 3.86
C GLN A 115 8.23 -14.32 2.67
N ARG A 116 7.81 -13.90 1.47
CA ARG A 116 7.94 -14.64 0.20
C ARG A 116 9.07 -14.12 -0.68
N ASP A 117 10.07 -13.48 -0.06
CA ASP A 117 11.27 -12.95 -0.72
C ASP A 117 11.05 -11.85 -1.77
N TRP A 118 9.85 -11.27 -1.82
CA TRP A 118 9.64 -10.02 -2.53
C TRP A 118 10.25 -8.85 -1.73
N ARG A 119 10.85 -7.91 -2.45
CA ARG A 119 11.45 -6.70 -1.89
C ARG A 119 10.94 -5.48 -2.64
N TRP A 120 10.63 -4.42 -1.90
CA TRP A 120 10.19 -3.16 -2.48
C TRP A 120 11.38 -2.29 -2.87
N HIS A 121 11.44 -1.87 -4.14
CA HIS A 121 12.43 -0.93 -4.64
C HIS A 121 11.90 0.50 -4.49
N LYS A 122 12.51 1.31 -3.61
CA LYS A 122 12.00 2.63 -3.21
C LYS A 122 11.93 3.64 -4.37
N VAL A 123 12.92 3.61 -5.26
CA VAL A 123 13.01 4.54 -6.39
C VAL A 123 12.06 4.14 -7.53
N LEU A 124 12.13 2.89 -8.00
CA LEU A 124 11.25 2.36 -9.04
C LEU A 124 9.80 2.20 -8.58
N ARG A 125 9.56 2.13 -7.28
CA ARG A 125 8.24 1.86 -6.66
C ARG A 125 7.63 0.56 -7.18
N LYS A 126 8.44 -0.50 -7.22
CA LYS A 126 8.06 -1.82 -7.72
C LYS A 126 8.55 -2.91 -6.79
N TRP A 127 7.80 -4.01 -6.78
CA TRP A 127 8.21 -5.24 -6.12
C TRP A 127 9.09 -6.06 -7.05
N LEU A 128 10.17 -6.62 -6.50
CA LEU A 128 11.07 -7.53 -7.19
C LEU A 128 11.47 -8.70 -6.29
N GLN A 129 11.73 -9.84 -6.89
CA GLN A 129 12.33 -11.00 -6.22
C GLN A 129 13.45 -11.58 -7.08
N LYS A 130 14.31 -12.40 -6.47
CA LYS A 130 15.33 -13.15 -7.20
C LYS A 130 14.68 -14.12 -8.16
N ASP A 131 15.36 -14.40 -9.27
CA ASP A 131 14.93 -15.39 -10.24
C ASP A 131 15.08 -16.82 -9.68
N THR A 132 14.12 -17.29 -8.89
CA THR A 132 14.09 -18.65 -8.34
C THR A 132 13.17 -19.56 -9.15
N ARG A 133 13.37 -20.87 -9.05
CA ARG A 133 12.50 -21.83 -9.77
C ARG A 133 11.05 -21.70 -9.30
N GLU A 134 10.82 -21.56 -8.01
CA GLU A 134 9.49 -21.32 -7.42
C GLU A 134 8.85 -20.00 -7.91
N ALA A 135 9.62 -18.91 -8.03
CA ALA A 135 9.12 -17.64 -8.56
C ALA A 135 8.64 -17.75 -10.03
N ASN A 136 9.26 -18.65 -10.80
CA ASN A 136 8.89 -18.95 -12.18
C ASN A 136 7.76 -19.99 -12.30
N ALA A 137 7.72 -21.00 -11.42
CA ALA A 137 6.80 -22.13 -11.51
C ALA A 137 5.34 -21.79 -11.14
N GLY A 138 5.10 -20.67 -10.45
CA GLY A 138 3.78 -20.20 -10.03
C GLY A 138 3.34 -18.88 -10.66
N ALA A 139 3.87 -18.52 -11.83
CA ALA A 139 3.69 -17.20 -12.44
C ALA A 139 2.28 -16.97 -13.03
N ALA A 140 1.30 -16.84 -12.13
CA ALA A 140 0.14 -15.99 -12.34
C ALA A 140 0.39 -14.66 -11.60
N PRO A 141 0.21 -13.50 -12.25
CA PRO A 141 -0.09 -13.32 -13.68
C PRO A 141 1.11 -13.68 -14.58
N SER A 142 0.89 -13.69 -15.91
CA SER A 142 1.84 -14.13 -16.93
C SER A 142 3.25 -13.55 -16.74
N LEU A 143 4.28 -14.39 -16.89
CA LEU A 143 5.68 -13.97 -16.87
C LEU A 143 6.19 -13.69 -18.28
N ILE A 144 6.69 -12.48 -18.51
CA ILE A 144 7.38 -12.10 -19.74
C ILE A 144 8.89 -12.18 -19.51
N ASP A 145 9.59 -12.96 -20.32
CA ASP A 145 11.04 -13.10 -20.26
C ASP A 145 11.75 -12.11 -21.20
N HIS A 146 12.54 -11.20 -20.64
CA HIS A 146 13.36 -10.24 -21.38
C HIS A 146 14.85 -10.59 -21.34
N THR A 147 15.22 -11.79 -20.88
CA THR A 147 16.62 -12.22 -20.75
C THR A 147 17.10 -13.06 -21.93
N ASN A 148 16.29 -13.16 -23.00
CA ASN A 148 16.55 -14.01 -24.16
C ASN A 148 16.72 -15.50 -23.79
N GLY A 149 15.92 -16.01 -22.84
CA GLY A 149 15.97 -17.42 -22.43
C GLY A 149 17.14 -17.78 -21.52
N ALA A 150 17.67 -16.83 -20.75
CA ALA A 150 18.74 -17.11 -19.80
C ALA A 150 18.29 -18.16 -18.76
N PRO A 151 19.20 -19.01 -18.24
CA PRO A 151 18.84 -20.06 -17.29
C PRO A 151 18.16 -19.52 -16.03
N ILE A 152 17.11 -20.21 -15.57
CA ILE A 152 16.37 -19.86 -14.35
C ILE A 152 17.19 -20.29 -13.12
N GLY A 153 17.16 -19.49 -12.05
CA GLY A 153 17.79 -19.90 -10.78
C GLY A 153 19.25 -19.50 -10.66
N GLN A 154 19.74 -18.58 -11.49
CA GLN A 154 21.13 -18.11 -11.37
C GLN A 154 21.29 -17.14 -10.20
N ASP A 155 22.27 -17.41 -9.34
CA ASP A 155 22.63 -16.51 -8.26
C ASP A 155 23.20 -15.19 -8.80
N PRO A 156 22.77 -14.03 -8.25
CA PRO A 156 23.34 -12.74 -8.61
C PRO A 156 24.83 -12.64 -8.31
N ILE A 157 25.57 -11.98 -9.21
CA ILE A 157 26.99 -11.68 -9.07
C ILE A 157 27.13 -10.38 -8.27
N ARG A 158 27.78 -10.44 -7.10
CA ARG A 158 28.11 -9.23 -6.34
C ARG A 158 29.15 -8.41 -7.08
N LEU A 159 28.83 -7.14 -7.34
CA LEU A 159 29.74 -6.18 -7.97
C LEU A 159 30.56 -5.44 -6.92
N ASN A 160 29.94 -5.07 -5.81
CA ASN A 160 30.55 -4.44 -4.65
C ASN A 160 29.70 -4.73 -3.39
N ASP A 161 30.11 -4.22 -2.23
CA ASP A 161 29.41 -4.45 -0.96
C ASP A 161 27.96 -3.94 -0.94
N ARG A 162 27.61 -3.05 -1.86
CA ARG A 162 26.31 -2.37 -1.92
C ARG A 162 25.45 -2.79 -3.11
N SER A 163 25.98 -3.55 -4.06
CA SER A 163 25.25 -3.89 -5.28
C SER A 163 25.59 -5.26 -5.84
N GLU A 164 24.57 -5.86 -6.44
CA GLU A 164 24.63 -7.14 -7.15
C GLU A 164 23.99 -7.02 -8.52
N ARG A 165 24.47 -7.79 -9.48
CA ARG A 165 23.89 -7.90 -10.81
C ARG A 165 23.42 -9.33 -11.04
N GLY A 166 22.17 -9.48 -11.44
CA GLY A 166 21.57 -10.79 -11.67
C GLY A 166 20.27 -10.66 -12.45
N ILE A 167 19.55 -11.76 -12.50
CA ILE A 167 18.21 -11.81 -13.09
C ILE A 167 17.20 -11.75 -11.96
N TYR A 168 16.21 -10.88 -12.13
CA TYR A 168 15.13 -10.66 -11.16
C TYR A 168 13.79 -10.72 -11.86
N ILE A 169 12.76 -11.01 -11.07
CA ILE A 169 11.37 -10.98 -11.49
C ILE A 169 10.73 -9.76 -10.85
N PHE A 170 10.29 -8.83 -11.68
CA PHE A 170 9.53 -7.65 -11.29
C PHE A 170 8.04 -7.92 -11.41
N PHE A 171 7.24 -7.27 -10.58
CA PHE A 171 5.81 -7.13 -10.81
C PHE A 171 5.53 -5.77 -11.43
N GLU A 172 5.05 -5.78 -12.67
CA GLU A 172 4.62 -4.58 -13.40
C GLU A 172 3.15 -4.33 -13.10
N GLU A 173 2.86 -3.23 -12.41
CA GLU A 173 1.51 -2.87 -12.02
C GLU A 173 0.66 -2.53 -13.25
N LYS A 174 1.17 -1.71 -14.17
CA LYS A 174 0.38 -1.14 -15.28
C LYS A 174 -0.24 -2.20 -16.17
N ASP A 175 0.53 -3.25 -16.40
CA ASP A 175 0.16 -4.38 -17.24
C ASP A 175 -0.25 -5.61 -16.44
N TRP A 176 -0.26 -5.49 -15.10
CA TRP A 176 -0.59 -6.54 -14.14
C TRP A 176 0.10 -7.88 -14.48
N ARG A 177 1.42 -7.85 -14.67
CA ARG A 177 2.21 -9.00 -15.13
C ARG A 177 3.56 -9.11 -14.43
N ARG A 178 4.18 -10.29 -14.49
CA ARG A 178 5.55 -10.48 -14.02
C ARG A 178 6.52 -10.29 -15.18
N GLU A 179 7.67 -9.70 -14.92
CA GLU A 179 8.69 -9.45 -15.93
C GLU A 179 10.06 -9.92 -15.43
N ARG A 180 10.64 -10.91 -16.12
CA ARG A 180 11.96 -11.44 -15.83
C ARG A 180 13.01 -10.66 -16.62
N ARG A 181 13.94 -10.01 -15.92
CA ARG A 181 14.92 -9.08 -16.53
C ARG A 181 16.27 -9.15 -15.83
N GLU A 182 17.34 -8.86 -16.57
CA GLU A 182 18.64 -8.57 -15.98
C GLU A 182 18.59 -7.19 -15.32
N PHE A 183 19.09 -7.10 -14.09
CA PHE A 183 19.10 -5.86 -13.33
C PHE A 183 20.32 -5.79 -12.42
N THR A 184 20.83 -4.56 -12.23
CA THR A 184 21.85 -4.27 -11.21
C THR A 184 21.14 -3.64 -10.02
N LEU A 185 21.04 -4.40 -8.94
CA LEU A 185 20.34 -4.03 -7.73
C LEU A 185 21.31 -3.37 -6.74
N ASP A 186 21.01 -2.13 -6.38
CA ASP A 186 21.64 -1.43 -5.26
C ASP A 186 20.83 -1.68 -3.98
N TYR A 187 21.48 -2.20 -2.94
CA TYR A 187 20.84 -2.52 -1.67
C TYR A 187 20.31 -1.27 -0.97
N ASP A 188 20.94 -0.10 -1.16
CA ASP A 188 20.46 1.17 -0.59
C ASP A 188 19.11 1.60 -1.21
N SER A 189 18.76 1.08 -2.39
CA SER A 189 17.50 1.36 -3.07
C SER A 189 16.35 0.45 -2.61
N LEU A 190 16.63 -0.59 -1.83
CA LEU A 190 15.60 -1.46 -1.25
C LEU A 190 14.98 -0.84 0.01
N TYR A 191 13.72 -1.15 0.24
CA TYR A 191 13.08 -0.92 1.53
C TYR A 191 13.59 -1.95 2.53
N ALA A 192 14.14 -1.48 3.64
CA ALA A 192 14.46 -2.30 4.78
C ALA A 192 13.29 -2.22 5.76
N VAL A 193 12.70 -3.37 6.10
CA VAL A 193 11.81 -3.42 7.26
C VAL A 193 12.69 -3.10 8.47
N PRO A 194 12.42 -2.02 9.22
CA PRO A 194 13.18 -1.76 10.44
C PRO A 194 13.02 -2.97 11.35
N LEU A 195 14.15 -3.53 11.80
CA LEU A 195 14.15 -4.56 12.84
C LEU A 195 13.48 -3.93 14.06
N VAL A 196 12.22 -4.26 14.30
CA VAL A 196 11.56 -3.95 15.56
C VAL A 196 12.35 -4.71 16.61
N ALA A 197 13.18 -3.99 17.38
CA ALA A 197 13.84 -4.55 18.53
C ALA A 197 12.75 -5.20 19.41
N PRO A 198 12.92 -6.45 19.87
CA PRO A 198 11.90 -7.11 20.68
C PRO A 198 11.57 -6.22 21.87
N ALA A 199 10.28 -6.05 22.13
CA ALA A 199 9.74 -5.26 23.23
C ALA A 199 10.29 -5.76 24.57
N GLY A 200 11.43 -5.20 24.99
CA GLY A 200 12.13 -5.63 26.21
C GLY A 200 13.37 -4.80 26.57
N ALA A 201 13.75 -3.79 25.79
CA ALA A 201 14.98 -3.02 26.01
C ALA A 201 14.76 -1.55 26.41
N TYR A 202 13.58 -1.18 26.91
CA TYR A 202 13.36 0.12 27.55
C TYR A 202 13.42 0.01 29.08
N HIS A 203 14.54 -0.46 29.61
CA HIS A 203 14.93 -0.12 30.98
C HIS A 203 16.43 0.17 31.06
N ALA A 204 16.73 1.21 31.85
CA ALA A 204 18.05 1.67 32.30
C ALA A 204 18.78 2.68 31.38
N GLY A 205 18.40 3.95 31.55
CA GLY A 205 19.17 5.09 31.07
C GLY A 205 18.87 6.39 31.82
N GLY A 206 18.56 6.34 33.12
CA GLY A 206 18.28 7.52 33.95
C GLY A 206 19.21 7.58 35.16
N ARG A 207 20.23 8.44 35.08
CA ARG A 207 21.16 8.78 36.16
C ARG A 207 20.44 9.34 37.39
N ALA A 208 21.00 8.99 38.54
CA ALA A 208 20.59 9.34 39.88
C ALA A 208 20.35 10.85 40.11
N GLY A 209 19.29 11.14 40.88
CA GLY A 209 19.03 12.41 41.56
C GLY A 209 18.25 12.10 42.83
N ASN A 210 18.98 12.11 43.95
CA ASN A 210 18.57 11.74 45.30
C ASN A 210 17.71 12.84 45.95
N LEU A 211 16.54 12.51 46.52
CA LEU A 211 15.96 13.28 47.62
C LEU A 211 15.05 12.38 48.48
N SER A 212 15.56 12.01 49.65
CA SER A 212 14.84 11.39 50.76
C SER A 212 14.00 12.42 51.56
N ILE A 213 13.16 11.91 52.48
CA ILE A 213 12.47 12.57 53.63
C ILE A 213 11.03 13.02 53.28
N MET A 214 9.93 12.69 53.99
CA MET A 214 9.68 12.14 55.33
C MET A 214 8.32 11.41 55.44
N ASN A 215 8.34 10.42 56.34
CA ASN A 215 7.28 9.76 57.09
C ASN A 215 6.13 10.66 57.63
N GLY A 216 4.91 10.12 57.69
CA GLY A 216 3.76 10.67 58.42
C GLY A 216 2.57 9.71 58.47
N GLY A 217 2.49 8.88 59.52
CA GLY A 217 1.38 7.96 59.81
C GLY A 217 0.14 8.63 60.48
N PRO A 218 -0.72 7.88 61.19
CA PRO A 218 -2.13 7.67 60.78
C PRO A 218 -3.18 8.14 61.82
N VAL A 219 -4.46 8.23 61.40
CA VAL A 219 -5.68 8.33 62.24
C VAL A 219 -6.83 7.71 61.42
N GLY A 220 -7.74 6.83 61.83
CA GLY A 220 -8.11 6.26 63.13
C GLY A 220 -9.64 6.04 63.19
N GLY A 221 -10.14 4.88 62.71
CA GLY A 221 -11.40 4.17 63.09
C GLY A 221 -12.80 4.80 62.86
N PRO A 222 -13.91 4.06 63.15
CA PRO A 222 -14.00 2.66 63.58
C PRO A 222 -15.07 1.76 62.89
N SER A 223 -14.77 0.46 62.93
CA SER A 223 -15.59 -0.72 63.30
C SER A 223 -16.97 -1.03 62.69
N ALA A 224 -17.03 -2.22 62.07
CA ALA A 224 -18.10 -3.19 62.28
C ALA A 224 -17.53 -4.64 62.23
N GLU A 225 -17.51 -5.26 63.40
CA GLU A 225 -17.47 -6.70 63.72
C GLU A 225 -18.61 -7.46 63.01
N GLN A 226 -18.70 -8.78 62.85
CA GLN A 226 -17.99 -10.00 63.24
C GLN A 226 -18.76 -11.14 62.51
N ASN A 227 -18.07 -12.18 62.03
CA ASN A 227 -18.30 -13.59 62.42
C ASN A 227 -17.86 -14.61 61.38
N ALA A 228 -17.14 -15.59 61.93
CA ALA A 228 -16.53 -16.75 61.32
C ALA A 228 -17.55 -17.88 61.03
N MET A 229 -17.22 -18.81 60.13
CA MET A 229 -16.76 -20.18 60.45
C MET A 229 -16.87 -21.16 59.26
N THR A 230 -15.74 -21.85 59.03
CA THR A 230 -15.57 -23.29 58.68
C THR A 230 -16.09 -23.88 57.35
N SER A 231 -15.12 -24.40 56.57
CA SER A 231 -15.20 -25.50 55.59
C SER A 231 -15.64 -26.85 56.20
N PRO A 232 -15.54 -28.01 55.52
CA PRO A 232 -16.08 -28.45 54.22
C PRO A 232 -16.89 -29.77 54.35
N SER A 233 -17.54 -30.21 53.27
CA SER A 233 -17.68 -31.63 52.86
C SER A 233 -18.13 -31.68 51.40
#